data_AF-A0A933E7T2-F1
#
_entry.id   AF-A0A933E7T2-F1
#
_cell.length_a   1.000
_cell.length_b   1.000
_cell.length_c   1.000
_cell.angle_alpha   90.00
_cell.angle_beta   90.00
_cell.angle_gamma   90.00
#
_symmetry.space_group_name_H-M   'P 1'
#
loop_
_entity.id
_entity.type
_entity.pdbx_description
1 polymer ?
#
loop_
_entity_poly.entity_id
_entity_poly.type
_entity_poly.pdbx_seq_one_letter_code
_entity_poly.pdbx_strand_id
1 'polypeptide(L)'
;LRFPYVPGFLSFREGPLLEEALLGLARKPGLVLFDGQGIAHPRGFGIASHLGLRLGLHAAGCAKSRLWGEEREPPRARGGWTPLMAPGGAVVGAALRTRAGVKPIYVSPGHGIDLEGAIAWTLAAAPRFRVPEPIRAAHARANEERRRLGFH
;
A
#
# COMPACT_ATOMS: atom_id res chain seq x y z
N LEU A 1 -3.20 6.24 -20.29
CA LEU A 1 -4.14 6.09 -19.14
C LEU A 1 -5.51 6.58 -19.59
N ARG A 2 -6.55 5.73 -19.54
CA ARG A 2 -7.90 6.05 -20.08
C ARG A 2 -8.90 6.60 -19.04
N PHE A 3 -8.53 6.62 -17.74
CA PHE A 3 -9.39 7.07 -16.64
C PHE A 3 -8.81 8.30 -15.90
N PRO A 4 -9.61 9.33 -15.57
CA PRO A 4 -9.14 10.53 -14.87
C PRO A 4 -8.67 10.24 -13.44
N TYR A 5 -7.83 11.11 -12.86
CA TYR A 5 -7.43 10.95 -11.45
C TYR A 5 -8.57 11.42 -10.55
N VAL A 6 -9.26 10.47 -9.92
CA VAL A 6 -10.27 10.72 -8.90
C VAL A 6 -9.83 10.02 -7.63
N PRO A 7 -9.61 10.73 -6.51
CA PRO A 7 -9.28 10.10 -5.23
C PRO A 7 -10.27 8.97 -4.89
N GLY A 8 -9.74 7.78 -4.57
CA GLY A 8 -10.54 6.57 -4.36
C GLY A 8 -10.85 5.73 -5.61
N PHE A 9 -10.38 6.12 -6.80
CA PHE A 9 -10.49 5.34 -8.04
C PHE A 9 -9.12 5.02 -8.67
N LEU A 10 -8.05 5.08 -7.87
CA LEU A 10 -6.69 4.74 -8.30
C LEU A 10 -6.62 3.38 -9.00
N SER A 11 -7.36 2.40 -8.48
CA SER A 11 -7.46 1.06 -9.04
C SER A 11 -7.96 1.01 -10.48
N PHE A 12 -8.80 1.95 -10.92
CA PHE A 12 -9.30 1.98 -12.31
C PHE A 12 -8.33 2.68 -13.26
N ARG A 13 -7.54 3.60 -12.74
CA ARG A 13 -6.52 4.32 -13.52
C ARG A 13 -5.27 3.48 -13.70
N GLU A 14 -4.77 2.87 -12.62
CA GLU A 14 -3.47 2.19 -12.58
C GLU A 14 -3.60 0.66 -12.57
N GLY A 15 -4.76 0.13 -12.19
CA GLY A 15 -4.97 -1.32 -12.05
C GLY A 15 -4.65 -2.13 -13.29
N PRO A 16 -5.10 -1.75 -14.52
CA PRO A 16 -4.79 -2.51 -15.72
C PRO A 16 -3.28 -2.64 -15.99
N LEU A 17 -2.52 -1.56 -15.78
CA LEU A 17 -1.06 -1.57 -15.99
C LEU A 17 -0.34 -2.37 -14.91
N LEU A 18 -0.77 -2.24 -13.66
CA LEU A 18 -0.20 -3.00 -12.55
C LEU A 18 -0.49 -4.49 -12.68
N GLU A 19 -1.69 -4.85 -13.14
CA GLU A 19 -2.04 -6.23 -13.45
C GLU A 19 -1.15 -6.80 -14.55
N GLU A 20 -0.99 -6.10 -15.67
CA GLU A 20 -0.12 -6.55 -16.76
C GLU A 20 1.31 -6.75 -16.27
N ALA A 21 1.84 -5.82 -15.47
CA ALA A 21 3.16 -5.93 -14.88
C ALA A 21 3.29 -7.12 -13.91
N LEU A 22 2.25 -7.39 -13.09
CA LEU A 22 2.25 -8.51 -12.14
C LEU A 22 2.10 -9.87 -12.84
N LEU A 23 1.29 -9.96 -13.89
CA LEU A 23 1.14 -11.16 -14.72
C LEU A 23 2.39 -11.47 -15.53
N GLY A 24 3.17 -10.44 -15.89
CA GLY A 24 4.46 -10.59 -16.58
C GLY A 24 5.61 -11.05 -15.70
N LEU A 25 5.43 -11.21 -14.38
CA LEU A 25 6.49 -11.68 -13.49
C LEU A 25 6.81 -13.17 -13.74
N ALA A 26 8.09 -13.47 -13.94
CA ALA A 26 8.56 -14.85 -14.08
C ALA A 26 8.28 -15.74 -12.86
N ARG A 27 8.09 -15.14 -11.68
CA ARG A 27 7.72 -15.83 -10.44
C ARG A 27 6.56 -15.10 -9.78
N LYS A 28 5.54 -15.86 -9.38
CA LYS A 28 4.40 -15.33 -8.63
C LYS A 28 4.88 -14.91 -7.22
N PRO A 29 4.67 -13.65 -6.80
CA PRO A 29 5.05 -13.21 -5.47
C PRO A 29 4.15 -13.85 -4.40
N GLY A 30 4.73 -14.18 -3.25
CA GLY A 30 3.97 -14.67 -2.09
C GLY A 30 3.16 -13.59 -1.36
N LEU A 31 3.54 -12.32 -1.51
CA LEU A 31 2.85 -11.14 -1.00
C LEU A 31 3.23 -9.92 -1.86
N VAL A 32 2.26 -9.04 -2.13
CA VAL A 32 2.50 -7.75 -2.78
C VAL A 32 2.17 -6.60 -1.83
N LEU A 33 3.12 -5.67 -1.66
CA LEU A 33 2.91 -4.40 -0.98
C LEU A 33 2.62 -3.32 -2.01
N PHE A 34 1.39 -2.81 -2.02
CA PHE A 34 0.96 -1.74 -2.93
C PHE A 34 1.19 -0.36 -2.33
N ASP A 35 1.70 0.60 -3.13
CA ASP A 35 1.73 2.03 -2.75
C ASP A 35 0.32 2.62 -2.86
N GLY A 36 -0.53 2.27 -1.90
CA GLY A 36 -1.95 2.56 -1.91
C GLY A 36 -2.65 1.89 -0.74
N GLN A 37 -3.97 1.91 -0.74
CA GLN A 37 -4.79 1.35 0.34
C GLN A 37 -5.34 -0.03 -0.02
N GLY A 38 -5.60 -0.85 1.00
CA GLY A 38 -6.47 -2.01 0.94
C GLY A 38 -7.87 -1.66 1.48
N ILE A 39 -8.30 -2.28 2.57
CA ILE A 39 -9.62 -2.03 3.18
C ILE A 39 -9.76 -0.65 3.82
N ALA A 40 -8.65 0.09 4.07
CA ALA A 40 -8.68 1.49 4.52
C ALA A 40 -9.09 2.44 3.39
N HIS A 41 -10.33 2.27 2.94
CA HIS A 41 -10.93 2.94 1.79
C HIS A 41 -12.41 3.20 2.08
N PRO A 42 -13.04 4.29 1.59
CA PRO A 42 -14.44 4.58 1.88
C PRO A 42 -15.42 3.46 1.48
N ARG A 43 -15.02 2.64 0.51
CA ARG A 43 -15.77 1.46 0.01
C ARG A 43 -15.23 0.12 0.50
N GLY A 44 -14.26 0.12 1.43
CA GLY A 44 -13.58 -1.11 1.88
C GLY A 44 -12.75 -1.83 0.80
N PHE A 45 -12.55 -1.21 -0.36
CA PHE A 45 -12.00 -1.86 -1.55
C PHE A 45 -10.99 -0.97 -2.29
N GLY A 46 -9.82 -0.79 -1.68
CA GLY A 46 -8.68 -0.11 -2.29
C GLY A 46 -7.93 -0.95 -3.31
N ILE A 47 -6.83 -0.42 -3.85
CA ILE A 47 -6.05 -1.08 -4.92
C ILE A 47 -5.44 -2.40 -4.50
N ALA A 48 -4.99 -2.52 -3.24
CA ALA A 48 -4.44 -3.77 -2.72
C ALA A 48 -5.52 -4.85 -2.62
N SER A 49 -6.74 -4.49 -2.20
CA SER A 49 -7.88 -5.41 -2.15
C SER A 49 -8.33 -5.81 -3.54
N HIS A 50 -8.43 -4.85 -4.46
CA HIS A 50 -8.88 -5.09 -5.83
C HIS A 50 -7.94 -6.03 -6.59
N LEU A 51 -6.65 -5.67 -6.69
CA LEU A 51 -5.68 -6.48 -7.44
C LEU A 51 -5.33 -7.77 -6.71
N GLY A 52 -5.30 -7.76 -5.38
CA GLY A 52 -5.11 -8.96 -4.59
C GLY A 52 -6.18 -10.02 -4.86
N LEU A 53 -7.46 -9.61 -4.82
CA LEU A 53 -8.58 -10.51 -5.15
C LEU A 53 -8.54 -10.96 -6.60
N ARG A 54 -8.38 -10.02 -7.54
CA ARG A 54 -8.41 -10.31 -8.98
C ARG A 54 -7.30 -11.27 -9.43
N LEU A 55 -6.12 -11.20 -8.81
CA LEU A 55 -4.94 -12.00 -9.18
C LEU A 55 -4.71 -13.21 -8.26
N GLY A 56 -5.56 -13.40 -7.24
CA GLY A 56 -5.38 -14.43 -6.21
C GLY A 56 -4.02 -14.31 -5.53
N LEU A 57 -3.68 -13.10 -5.08
CA LEU A 57 -2.42 -12.75 -4.42
C LEU A 57 -2.69 -12.27 -3.00
N HIS A 58 -1.86 -12.70 -2.04
CA HIS A 58 -1.81 -11.99 -0.76
C HIS A 58 -1.34 -10.56 -1.01
N ALA A 59 -2.06 -9.58 -0.47
CA ALA A 59 -1.87 -8.18 -0.79
C ALA A 59 -2.11 -7.29 0.43
N ALA A 60 -1.23 -6.31 0.63
CA ALA A 60 -1.41 -5.26 1.63
C ALA A 60 -1.18 -3.87 1.02
N GLY A 61 -1.95 -2.89 1.47
CA GLY A 61 -1.74 -1.48 1.14
C GLY A 61 -0.71 -0.84 2.10
N CYS A 62 0.17 -0.02 1.56
CA CYS A 62 1.19 0.75 2.28
C CYS A 62 1.24 2.18 1.71
N ALA A 63 0.34 3.06 2.17
CA ALA A 63 0.24 4.42 1.66
C ALA A 63 1.09 5.42 2.48
N LYS A 64 1.60 6.46 1.81
CA LYS A 64 2.38 7.55 2.43
C LYS A 64 1.51 8.61 3.12
N SER A 65 0.21 8.61 2.83
CA SER A 65 -0.81 9.50 3.35
C SER A 65 -2.10 8.74 3.67
N ARG A 66 -2.85 9.26 4.63
CA ARG A 66 -4.17 8.75 5.01
C ARG A 66 -5.17 9.06 3.91
N LEU A 67 -5.93 8.06 3.48
CA LEU A 67 -7.07 8.25 2.57
C LEU A 67 -8.40 8.26 3.33
N TRP A 68 -8.56 7.32 4.26
CA TRP A 68 -9.80 7.06 4.98
C TRP A 68 -9.52 6.54 6.39
N GLY A 69 -10.51 6.65 7.28
CA GLY A 69 -10.41 6.33 8.69
C GLY A 69 -9.75 7.44 9.51
N GLU A 70 -10.06 7.49 10.80
CA GLU A 70 -9.46 8.37 11.78
C GLU A 70 -8.15 7.77 12.29
N GLU A 71 -7.12 8.60 12.39
CA GLU A 71 -5.82 8.22 12.94
C GLU A 71 -5.60 8.84 14.31
N ARG A 72 -4.80 8.16 15.13
CA ARG A 72 -4.14 8.74 16.30
C ARG A 72 -2.64 8.68 16.07
N GLU A 73 -1.88 9.60 16.65
CA GLU A 73 -0.42 9.57 16.52
C GLU A 73 0.14 8.28 17.12
N PRO A 74 0.90 7.46 16.36
CA PRO A 74 1.47 6.24 16.91
C PRO A 74 2.69 6.53 17.79
N PRO A 75 3.13 5.59 18.64
CA PRO A 75 4.39 5.74 19.38
C PRO A 75 5.56 6.16 18.47
N ARG A 76 6.51 6.93 19.02
CA ARG A 76 7.67 7.43 18.24
C ARG A 76 8.67 6.34 17.90
N ALA A 77 8.69 5.23 18.63
CA ALA A 77 9.58 4.10 18.39
C ALA A 77 9.21 3.33 17.11
N ARG A 78 10.20 2.73 16.44
CA ARG A 78 9.94 1.85 15.29
C ARG A 78 9.05 0.68 15.72
N GLY A 79 8.07 0.34 14.89
CA GLY A 79 7.07 -0.68 15.18
C GLY A 79 5.87 -0.17 15.97
N GLY A 80 5.94 1.03 16.55
CA GLY A 80 4.79 1.68 17.16
C GLY A 80 3.68 1.89 16.14
N TRP A 81 2.45 1.52 16.48
CA TRP A 81 1.30 1.75 15.62
C TRP A 81 0.03 2.05 16.43
N THR A 82 -0.93 2.65 15.75
CA THR A 82 -2.28 2.94 16.24
C THR A 82 -3.29 2.52 15.18
N PRO A 83 -4.49 2.06 15.57
CA PRO A 83 -5.49 1.63 14.61
C PRO A 83 -6.00 2.81 13.79
N LEU A 84 -6.31 2.56 12.52
CA LEU A 84 -7.14 3.42 11.69
C LEU A 84 -8.60 3.00 11.85
N MET A 85 -9.41 3.90 12.38
CA MET A 85 -10.80 3.64 12.72
C MET A 85 -11.73 4.15 11.63
N ALA A 86 -12.53 3.29 11.01
CA ALA A 86 -13.60 3.73 10.13
C ALA A 86 -14.75 4.36 10.93
N PRO A 87 -15.58 5.22 10.30
CA PRO A 87 -16.87 5.60 10.87
C PRO A 87 -17.67 4.34 11.23
N GLY A 88 -18.13 4.25 12.49
CA GLY A 88 -18.77 3.04 13.02
C GLY A 88 -17.86 2.13 13.85
N GLY A 89 -16.57 2.48 14.02
CA GLY A 89 -15.69 1.84 15.01
C GLY A 89 -14.93 0.60 14.52
N ALA A 90 -15.05 0.24 13.24
CA ALA A 90 -14.27 -0.85 12.67
C ALA A 90 -12.80 -0.45 12.46
N VAL A 91 -11.87 -1.35 12.80
CA VAL A 91 -10.45 -1.17 12.48
C VAL A 91 -10.23 -1.53 11.00
N VAL A 92 -9.74 -0.59 10.21
CA VAL A 92 -9.50 -0.78 8.76
C VAL A 92 -8.03 -0.73 8.38
N GLY A 93 -7.14 -0.51 9.35
CA GLY A 93 -5.70 -0.42 9.09
C GLY A 93 -4.94 0.08 10.31
N ALA A 94 -3.70 0.51 10.07
CA ALA A 94 -2.83 1.06 11.09
C ALA A 94 -2.03 2.26 10.56
N ALA A 95 -1.90 3.29 11.40
CA ALA A 95 -0.83 4.28 11.26
C ALA A 95 0.43 3.67 11.88
N LEU A 96 1.40 3.27 11.04
CA LEU A 96 2.57 2.50 11.43
C LEU A 96 3.86 3.32 11.36
N ARG A 97 4.62 3.30 12.45
CA ARG A 97 5.96 3.89 12.55
C ARG A 97 7.04 2.92 12.03
N THR A 98 7.33 2.95 10.73
CA THR A 98 8.42 2.15 10.15
C THR A 98 9.82 2.64 10.51
N ARG A 99 9.96 3.94 10.83
CA ARG A 99 11.21 4.57 11.26
C ARG A 99 10.97 5.45 12.48
N ALA A 100 11.82 5.31 13.49
CA ALA A 100 11.69 6.05 14.73
C ALA A 100 11.73 7.58 14.47
N GLY A 101 10.80 8.31 15.08
CA GLY A 101 10.69 9.77 14.94
C GLY A 101 10.26 10.30 13.57
N VAL A 102 10.03 9.44 12.57
CA VAL A 102 9.61 9.82 11.21
C VAL A 102 8.09 9.69 11.06
N LYS A 103 7.46 10.48 10.19
CA LYS A 103 6.03 10.39 9.87
C LYS A 103 5.61 8.93 9.58
N PRO A 104 4.48 8.43 10.12
CA PRO A 104 4.04 7.05 9.87
C PRO A 104 3.67 6.83 8.40
N ILE A 105 3.49 5.56 8.04
CA ILE A 105 2.79 5.14 6.82
C ILE A 105 1.48 4.45 7.22
N TYR A 106 0.56 4.34 6.27
CA TYR A 106 -0.78 3.80 6.49
C TYR A 106 -0.84 2.41 5.89
N VAL A 107 -0.94 1.41 6.75
CA VAL A 107 -0.98 0.01 6.37
C VAL A 107 -2.40 -0.50 6.48
N SER A 108 -2.88 -1.21 5.46
CA SER A 108 -4.20 -1.85 5.53
C SER A 108 -4.20 -3.21 4.81
N PRO A 109 -4.92 -4.21 5.35
CA PRO A 109 -5.14 -5.48 4.67
C PRO A 109 -5.73 -5.28 3.28
N GLY A 110 -5.24 -6.02 2.29
CA GLY A 110 -5.78 -6.03 0.93
C GLY A 110 -6.61 -7.28 0.67
N HIS A 111 -5.93 -8.39 0.43
CA HIS A 111 -6.52 -9.72 0.17
C HIS A 111 -5.63 -10.80 0.79
N GLY A 112 -6.23 -11.86 1.36
CA GLY A 112 -5.50 -13.02 1.90
C GLY A 112 -4.45 -12.72 2.99
N ILE A 113 -4.62 -11.61 3.72
CA ILE A 113 -3.75 -11.21 4.83
C ILE A 113 -4.57 -10.44 5.86
N ASP A 114 -4.23 -10.57 7.14
CA ASP A 114 -4.81 -9.79 8.23
C ASP A 114 -3.97 -8.54 8.55
N LEU A 115 -4.42 -7.75 9.52
CA LEU A 115 -3.74 -6.50 9.89
C LEU A 115 -2.37 -6.74 10.52
N GLU A 116 -2.26 -7.74 11.39
CA GLU A 116 -1.01 -8.08 12.08
C GLU A 116 0.05 -8.54 11.08
N GLY A 117 -0.31 -9.44 10.16
CA GLY A 117 0.54 -9.89 9.07
C GLY A 117 0.93 -8.74 8.15
N ALA A 118 0.00 -7.85 7.80
CA ALA A 118 0.30 -6.67 6.99
C ALA A 118 1.35 -5.78 7.68
N ILE A 119 1.18 -5.48 8.98
CA ILE A 119 2.14 -4.70 9.76
C ILE A 119 3.51 -5.38 9.83
N ALA A 120 3.55 -6.67 10.14
CA ALA A 120 4.79 -7.43 10.28
C ALA A 120 5.60 -7.43 8.98
N TRP A 121 4.94 -7.75 7.85
CA TRP A 121 5.58 -7.74 6.53
C TRP A 121 6.02 -6.34 6.09
N THR A 122 5.22 -5.32 6.36
CA THR A 122 5.60 -3.93 6.09
C THR A 122 6.85 -3.52 6.88
N LEU A 123 6.94 -3.88 8.16
CA LEU A 123 8.13 -3.60 8.98
C LEU A 123 9.36 -4.36 8.47
N ALA A 124 9.21 -5.65 8.15
CA ALA A 124 10.28 -6.48 7.62
C ALA A 124 10.80 -5.93 6.28
N ALA A 125 9.91 -5.45 5.42
CA ALA A 125 10.25 -4.83 4.15
C ALA A 125 10.77 -3.38 4.28
N ALA A 126 10.77 -2.79 5.48
CA ALA A 126 11.24 -1.41 5.74
C ALA A 126 12.37 -1.37 6.80
N PRO A 127 13.50 -2.08 6.60
CA PRO A 127 14.57 -2.10 7.59
C PRO A 127 15.28 -0.74 7.70
N ARG A 128 15.46 -0.05 6.57
CA ARG A 128 16.31 1.16 6.47
C ARG A 128 15.53 2.45 6.26
N PHE A 129 14.42 2.41 5.52
CA PHE A 129 13.69 3.60 5.06
C PHE A 129 12.24 3.65 5.59
N ARG A 130 11.62 4.84 5.51
CA ARG A 130 10.20 5.05 5.88
C ARG A 130 9.25 4.22 5.01
N VAL A 131 9.51 4.18 3.71
CA VAL A 131 8.72 3.43 2.73
C VAL A 131 9.39 2.08 2.50
N PRO A 132 8.65 0.96 2.46
CA PRO A 132 9.20 -0.36 2.20
C PRO A 132 10.07 -0.42 0.94
N GLU A 133 11.13 -1.21 1.00
CA GLU A 133 12.12 -1.37 -0.07
C GLU A 133 11.49 -1.82 -1.40
N PRO A 134 10.53 -2.77 -1.46
CA PRO A 134 9.87 -3.14 -2.71
C PRO A 134 9.16 -1.96 -3.39
N ILE A 135 8.45 -1.15 -2.61
CA ILE A 135 7.75 0.04 -3.11
C ILE A 135 8.75 1.10 -3.58
N ARG A 136 9.84 1.30 -2.84
CA ARG A 136 10.92 2.22 -3.25
C ARG A 136 11.57 1.78 -4.55
N ALA A 137 11.86 0.48 -4.70
CA ALA A 137 12.46 -0.09 -5.90
C ALA A 137 11.54 0.07 -7.11
N ALA A 138 10.24 -0.24 -6.96
CA ALA A 138 9.25 -0.04 -8.01
C ALA A 138 9.16 1.44 -8.43
N HIS A 139 9.13 2.37 -7.47
CA HIS A 139 9.11 3.81 -7.74
C HIS A 139 10.38 4.28 -8.47
N ALA A 140 11.56 3.84 -8.04
CA ALA A 140 12.82 4.17 -8.68
C ALA A 140 12.88 3.67 -10.13
N ARG A 141 12.45 2.42 -10.36
CA ARG A 141 12.40 1.81 -11.69
C ARG A 141 11.42 2.52 -12.62
N ALA A 142 10.22 2.85 -12.12
CA ALA A 142 9.23 3.60 -12.88
C ALA A 142 9.77 4.99 -13.30
N ASN A 143 10.47 5.68 -12.40
CA ASN A 143 11.09 6.98 -12.71
C ASN A 143 12.25 6.87 -13.70
N GLU A 144 13.04 5.80 -13.62
CA GLU A 144 14.12 5.52 -14.58
C GLU A 144 13.56 5.32 -15.99
N GLU A 145 12.54 4.46 -16.14
CA GLU A 145 11.90 4.24 -17.44
C GLU A 145 11.19 5.49 -17.96
N ARG A 146 10.56 6.28 -17.08
CA ARG A 146 9.96 7.57 -17.44
C ARG A 146 11.00 8.52 -18.05
N ARG A 147 12.19 8.63 -17.43
CA ARG A 147 13.31 9.43 -17.95
C ARG A 147 13.85 8.89 -19.27
N ARG A 148 14.02 7.57 -19.38
CA ARG A 148 14.48 6.90 -20.60
C ARG A 148 13.57 7.16 -21.80
N LEU A 149 12.25 7.24 -21.55
CA LEU A 149 11.24 7.52 -22.57
C LEU A 149 11.06 9.01 -22.88
N GLY A 150 11.86 9.90 -22.27
CA GLY A 150 11.80 11.35 -22.54
C GLY A 150 10.60 12.06 -21.91
N PHE A 151 9.90 11.43 -20.97
CA PHE A 151 8.85 12.08 -20.19
C PHE A 151 9.48 12.78 -18.97
N HIS A 152 9.41 14.12 -18.93
CA HIS A 152 9.88 14.93 -17.80
C HIS A 152 8.78 15.08 -16.73
#